data_AF-B9MNE3-F1
#
_entry.id   AF-B9MNE3-F1
#
_cell.length_a   1.000
_cell.length_b   1.000
_cell.length_c   1.000
_cell.angle_alpha   90.00
_cell.angle_beta   90.00
_cell.angle_gamma   90.00
#
_symmetry.space_group_name_H-M   'P 1'
#
loop_
_entity.id
_entity.type
_entity.pdbx_description
1 polymer ?
#
loop_
_entity_poly.entity_id
_entity_poly.type
_entity_poly.pdbx_seq_one_letter_code
_entity_poly.pdbx_strand_id
1 'polypeptide(L)'
;MVFYNAEKMIEDFIYTWGCCTVEHIRELVHPAPENKIRRLIKGLLIEEQDGVLRPIFSQLSYLETQRTLKFLDFLVKYLQDKVTDYKPAQYPYVAIVRTTKGKSAFVCYVMAGEETIIRDVINTAPPENIIFILEKPETKEILQSVNCKLKTFLNAQSGEKV
;
A
#
# COMPACT_ATOMS: atom_id res chain seq x y z
N MET A 1 -9.02 3.74 28.64
CA MET A 1 -9.82 4.38 27.58
C MET A 1 -9.33 3.92 26.20
N VAL A 2 -9.36 2.62 25.91
CA VAL A 2 -8.71 2.01 24.72
C VAL A 2 -9.73 1.66 23.61
N PHE A 3 -11.02 1.56 23.96
CA PHE A 3 -12.04 1.05 23.05
C PHE A 3 -12.57 2.07 22.03
N TYR A 4 -12.45 3.36 22.30
CA TYR A 4 -12.84 4.42 21.36
C TYR A 4 -11.90 4.53 20.15
N ASN A 5 -10.77 3.82 20.17
CA ASN A 5 -9.78 3.88 19.10
C ASN A 5 -10.03 2.83 18.00
N ALA A 6 -10.46 1.61 18.36
CA ALA A 6 -10.53 0.52 17.39
C ALA A 6 -11.61 0.72 16.32
N GLU A 7 -12.81 1.19 16.69
CA GLU A 7 -13.90 1.46 15.74
C GLU A 7 -13.49 2.50 14.69
N LYS A 8 -13.00 3.65 15.16
CA LYS A 8 -12.51 4.71 14.28
C LYS A 8 -11.32 4.26 13.44
N MET A 9 -10.39 3.49 14.00
CA MET A 9 -9.27 2.94 13.23
C MET A 9 -9.73 2.00 12.12
N ILE A 10 -10.70 1.13 12.38
CA ILE A 10 -11.27 0.23 11.36
C ILE A 10 -11.96 1.04 10.27
N GLU A 11 -12.78 1.99 10.67
CA GLU A 11 -13.50 2.88 9.77
C GLU A 11 -12.54 3.66 8.86
N ASP A 12 -11.62 4.42 9.46
CA ASP A 12 -10.61 5.20 8.76
C ASP A 12 -9.79 4.32 7.82
N PHE A 13 -9.43 3.10 8.26
CA PHE A 13 -8.65 2.16 7.46
C PHE A 13 -9.37 1.71 6.20
N ILE A 14 -10.62 1.24 6.33
CA ILE A 14 -11.39 0.72 5.19
C ILE A 14 -11.68 1.83 4.19
N TYR A 15 -12.07 3.02 4.65
CA TYR A 15 -12.36 4.14 3.76
C TYR A 15 -11.10 4.73 3.13
N THR A 16 -9.98 4.75 3.84
CA THR A 16 -8.71 5.24 3.31
C THR A 16 -8.18 4.32 2.21
N TRP A 17 -8.17 3.01 2.45
CA TRP A 17 -7.64 2.03 1.48
C TRP A 17 -8.64 1.64 0.40
N GLY A 18 -9.93 1.89 0.59
CA GLY A 18 -10.99 1.57 -0.36
C GLY A 18 -11.30 0.08 -0.50
N CYS A 19 -10.45 -0.82 0.02
CA CYS A 19 -10.75 -2.24 0.21
C CYS A 19 -9.79 -2.89 1.23
N CYS A 20 -10.24 -3.97 1.89
CA CYS A 20 -9.39 -4.82 2.72
C CYS A 20 -10.05 -6.19 2.99
N THR A 21 -9.39 -7.07 3.76
CA THR A 21 -9.98 -8.32 4.27
C THR A 21 -10.20 -8.22 5.78
N VAL A 22 -11.00 -9.14 6.34
CA VAL A 22 -11.16 -9.25 7.80
C VAL A 22 -9.82 -9.53 8.50
N GLU A 23 -8.90 -10.24 7.84
CA GLU A 23 -7.56 -10.51 8.37
C GLU A 23 -6.74 -9.23 8.52
N HIS A 24 -6.74 -8.35 7.52
CA HIS A 24 -6.07 -7.04 7.63
C HIS A 24 -6.56 -6.24 8.84
N ILE A 25 -7.88 -6.24 9.06
CA ILE A 25 -8.49 -5.55 10.19
C ILE A 25 -8.07 -6.21 11.52
N ARG A 26 -8.08 -7.55 11.59
CA ARG A 26 -7.70 -8.29 12.80
C ARG A 26 -6.29 -7.91 13.25
N GLU A 27 -5.37 -7.82 12.32
CA GLU A 27 -3.97 -7.46 12.59
C GLU A 27 -3.83 -5.98 12.97
N LEU A 28 -4.61 -5.09 12.34
CA LEU A 28 -4.61 -3.66 12.65
C LEU A 28 -5.03 -3.37 14.11
N VAL A 29 -6.06 -4.06 14.60
CA VAL A 29 -6.64 -3.79 15.94
C VAL A 29 -6.35 -4.86 16.97
N HIS A 30 -5.35 -5.70 16.76
CA HIS A 30 -4.92 -6.70 17.74
C HIS A 30 -4.64 -6.04 19.11
N PRO A 31 -5.10 -6.61 20.25
CA PRO A 31 -5.71 -7.94 20.42
C PRO A 31 -7.25 -7.94 20.44
N ALA A 32 -7.94 -7.04 19.72
CA ALA A 32 -9.40 -7.00 19.73
C ALA A 32 -10.03 -8.35 19.26
N PRO A 33 -11.05 -8.87 19.96
CA PRO A 33 -11.65 -10.16 19.62
C PRO A 33 -12.46 -10.08 18.31
N GLU A 34 -12.43 -11.15 17.52
CA GLU A 34 -13.05 -11.22 16.19
C GLU A 34 -14.56 -10.90 16.21
N ASN A 35 -15.30 -11.41 17.19
CA ASN A 35 -16.73 -11.13 17.34
C ASN A 35 -17.03 -9.63 17.47
N LYS A 36 -16.11 -8.88 18.11
CA LYS A 36 -16.23 -7.43 18.24
C LYS A 36 -15.91 -6.75 16.92
N ILE A 37 -14.85 -7.17 16.23
CA ILE A 37 -14.48 -6.66 14.90
C ILE A 37 -15.65 -6.82 13.92
N ARG A 38 -16.24 -8.02 13.82
CA ARG A 38 -17.39 -8.29 12.95
C ARG A 38 -18.61 -7.43 13.30
N ARG A 39 -18.83 -7.17 14.60
CA ARG A 39 -19.93 -6.29 15.04
C ARG A 39 -19.68 -4.83 14.63
N LEU A 40 -18.44 -4.35 14.70
CA LEU A 40 -18.06 -3.00 14.27
C LEU A 40 -18.23 -2.85 12.76
N ILE A 41 -17.73 -3.81 11.98
CA ILE A 41 -17.86 -3.88 10.51
C ILE A 41 -19.34 -3.79 10.09
N LYS A 42 -20.25 -4.51 10.75
CA LYS A 42 -21.69 -4.46 10.45
C LYS A 42 -22.34 -3.08 10.63
N GLY A 43 -21.73 -2.19 11.42
CA GLY A 43 -22.20 -0.82 11.61
C GLY A 43 -21.75 0.16 10.54
N LEU A 44 -20.86 -0.25 9.63
CA LEU A 44 -20.26 0.60 8.60
C LEU A 44 -20.99 0.46 7.25
N LEU A 45 -20.87 1.47 6.40
CA LEU A 45 -21.42 1.47 5.03
C LEU A 45 -20.47 0.73 4.08
N ILE A 46 -20.32 -0.57 4.31
CA ILE A 46 -19.42 -1.44 3.58
C ILE A 46 -20.15 -2.69 3.07
N GLU A 47 -19.69 -3.19 1.92
CA GLU A 47 -20.12 -4.44 1.32
C GLU A 47 -19.01 -5.48 1.44
N GLU A 48 -19.39 -6.76 1.55
CA GLU A 48 -18.47 -7.90 1.51
C GLU A 48 -18.74 -8.71 0.24
N GLN A 49 -17.75 -8.81 -0.63
CA GLN A 49 -17.80 -9.61 -1.85
C GLN A 49 -16.53 -10.46 -1.94
N ASP A 50 -16.69 -11.77 -2.09
CA ASP A 50 -15.57 -12.73 -2.17
C ASP A 50 -14.54 -12.60 -1.02
N GLY A 51 -15.03 -12.26 0.19
CA GLY A 51 -14.19 -12.05 1.38
C GLY A 51 -13.46 -10.69 1.43
N VAL A 52 -13.72 -9.81 0.46
CA VAL A 52 -13.18 -8.44 0.41
C VAL A 52 -14.23 -7.46 0.91
N LEU A 53 -13.85 -6.66 1.91
CA LEU A 53 -14.63 -5.57 2.45
C LEU A 53 -14.34 -4.29 1.67
N ARG A 54 -15.38 -3.61 1.21
CA ARG A 54 -15.28 -2.35 0.46
C ARG A 54 -16.31 -1.33 0.92
N PRO A 55 -15.99 -0.03 1.00
CA PRO A 55 -17.00 1.01 1.05
C PRO A 55 -17.99 0.88 -0.11
N ILE A 56 -19.29 1.07 0.15
CA ILE A 56 -20.34 1.00 -0.90
C ILE A 56 -20.10 2.02 -2.03
N PHE A 57 -19.39 3.11 -1.74
CA PHE A 57 -19.03 4.16 -2.69
C PHE A 57 -17.59 4.04 -3.23
N SER A 58 -16.91 2.91 -2.97
CA SER A 58 -15.55 2.69 -3.47
C SER A 58 -15.54 2.64 -5.00
N GLN A 59 -14.63 3.38 -5.62
CA GLN A 59 -14.48 3.44 -7.08
C GLN A 59 -13.24 2.70 -7.57
N LEU A 60 -12.62 1.86 -6.73
CA LEU A 60 -11.44 1.10 -7.13
C LEU A 60 -11.78 0.12 -8.25
N SER A 61 -11.01 0.19 -9.32
CA SER A 61 -11.03 -0.83 -10.36
C SER A 61 -10.58 -2.19 -9.81
N TYR A 62 -10.86 -3.25 -10.57
CA TYR A 62 -10.43 -4.60 -10.23
C TYR A 62 -8.91 -4.68 -9.98
N LEU A 63 -8.12 -4.03 -10.83
CA LEU A 63 -6.66 -4.04 -10.74
C LEU A 63 -6.15 -3.28 -9.50
N GLU A 64 -6.74 -2.14 -9.18
CA GLU A 64 -6.40 -1.37 -7.97
C GLU A 64 -6.77 -2.14 -6.70
N THR A 65 -7.90 -2.85 -6.71
CA THR A 65 -8.29 -3.73 -5.61
C THR A 65 -7.24 -4.83 -5.40
N GLN A 66 -6.86 -5.55 -6.47
CA GLN A 66 -5.87 -6.62 -6.36
C GLN A 66 -4.53 -6.13 -5.82
N ARG A 67 -4.03 -4.99 -6.30
CA ARG A 67 -2.77 -4.41 -5.80
C ARG A 67 -2.87 -3.99 -4.34
N THR A 68 -3.97 -3.34 -3.97
CA THR A 68 -4.21 -2.89 -2.60
C THR A 68 -4.18 -4.06 -1.65
N LEU A 69 -4.91 -5.15 -1.98
CA LEU A 69 -4.91 -6.37 -1.17
C LEU A 69 -3.52 -6.97 -1.04
N LYS A 70 -2.78 -7.15 -2.14
CA LYS A 70 -1.41 -7.70 -2.09
C LYS A 70 -0.44 -6.83 -1.27
N PHE A 71 -0.62 -5.52 -1.31
CA PHE A 71 0.17 -4.61 -0.49
C PHE A 71 -0.17 -4.75 1.00
N LEU A 72 -1.46 -4.80 1.34
CA LEU A 72 -1.91 -5.02 2.72
C LEU A 72 -1.48 -6.39 3.26
N ASP A 73 -1.53 -7.44 2.45
CA ASP A 73 -1.02 -8.78 2.78
C ASP A 73 0.47 -8.72 3.12
N PHE A 74 1.25 -8.01 2.30
CA PHE A 74 2.68 -7.82 2.54
C PHE A 74 2.94 -7.03 3.83
N LEU A 75 2.15 -5.99 4.10
CA LEU A 75 2.28 -5.20 5.31
C LEU A 75 2.09 -6.04 6.57
N VAL A 76 0.98 -6.78 6.63
CA VAL A 76 0.66 -7.71 7.71
C VAL A 76 1.80 -8.71 7.89
N LYS A 77 2.30 -9.29 6.79
CA LYS A 77 3.28 -10.36 6.86
C LYS A 77 4.70 -9.90 7.21
N TYR A 78 5.12 -8.70 6.82
CA TYR A 78 6.53 -8.32 6.82
C TYR A 78 6.89 -6.96 7.43
N LEU A 79 5.93 -6.04 7.54
CA LEU A 79 6.20 -4.65 7.93
C LEU A 79 5.52 -4.22 9.23
N GLN A 80 4.56 -4.96 9.77
CA GLN A 80 3.77 -4.57 10.95
C GLN A 80 4.64 -4.07 12.13
N ASP A 81 5.74 -4.75 12.46
CA ASP A 81 6.66 -4.34 13.55
C ASP A 81 7.63 -3.21 13.18
N LYS A 82 7.67 -2.81 11.91
CA LYS A 82 8.65 -1.87 11.34
C LYS A 82 8.03 -0.53 10.96
N VAL A 83 6.70 -0.43 10.90
CA VAL A 83 5.98 0.78 10.49
C VAL A 83 5.01 1.24 11.57
N THR A 84 4.86 2.55 11.70
CA THR A 84 3.95 3.19 12.67
C THR A 84 2.69 3.74 12.01
N ASP A 85 2.76 4.00 10.70
CA ASP A 85 1.66 4.57 9.92
C ASP A 85 1.84 4.20 8.46
N TYR A 86 0.73 4.00 7.76
CA TYR A 86 0.72 3.75 6.33
C TYR A 86 -0.61 4.17 5.68
N LYS A 87 -0.51 4.84 4.53
CA LYS A 87 -1.66 5.34 3.77
C LYS A 87 -1.41 5.27 2.27
N PRO A 88 -2.45 5.16 1.43
CA PRO A 88 -2.28 5.31 0.00
C PRO A 88 -1.74 6.71 -0.32
N ALA A 89 -0.84 6.78 -1.29
CA ALA A 89 -0.32 8.03 -1.81
C ALA A 89 -1.28 8.59 -2.86
N GLN A 90 -1.14 9.89 -3.15
CA GLN A 90 -1.78 10.50 -4.33
C GLN A 90 -1.18 10.00 -5.65
N TYR A 91 -0.02 9.35 -5.60
CA TYR A 91 0.57 8.65 -6.74
C TYR A 91 -0.12 7.31 -6.93
N PRO A 92 -0.58 6.98 -8.15
CA PRO A 92 -1.23 5.71 -8.40
C PRO A 92 -0.28 4.57 -8.04
N TYR A 93 -0.80 3.60 -7.28
CA TYR A 93 -0.12 2.36 -6.91
C TYR A 93 1.02 2.48 -5.89
N VAL A 94 1.05 3.57 -5.11
CA VAL A 94 2.07 3.78 -4.09
C VAL A 94 1.42 3.97 -2.73
N ALA A 95 2.00 3.35 -1.71
CA ALA A 95 1.71 3.60 -0.31
C ALA A 95 2.81 4.45 0.31
N ILE A 96 2.46 5.38 1.18
CA ILE A 96 3.41 6.05 2.07
C ILE A 96 3.44 5.25 3.36
N VAL A 97 4.62 4.79 3.77
CA VAL A 97 4.86 4.15 5.07
C VAL A 97 5.77 5.02 5.92
N ARG A 98 5.43 5.19 7.18
CA ARG A 98 6.32 5.78 8.20
C ARG A 98 6.91 4.66 9.03
N THR A 99 8.24 4.57 9.05
CA THR A 99 8.96 3.58 9.86
C THR A 99 8.96 3.94 11.34
N THR A 100 9.20 2.96 12.21
CA THR A 100 9.40 3.16 13.66
C THR A 100 10.56 4.10 14.00
N LYS A 101 11.49 4.30 13.06
CA LYS A 101 12.60 5.27 13.18
C LYS A 101 12.22 6.67 12.68
N GLY A 102 10.95 6.93 12.37
CA GLY A 102 10.44 8.22 11.93
C GLY A 102 10.70 8.58 10.46
N LYS A 103 11.36 7.71 9.68
CA LYS A 103 11.60 7.93 8.25
C LYS A 103 10.38 7.54 7.42
N SER A 104 10.01 8.38 6.47
CA SER A 104 8.99 8.06 5.46
C SER A 104 9.63 7.37 4.26
N ALA A 105 8.95 6.36 3.73
CA ALA A 105 9.29 5.73 2.47
C ALA A 105 8.03 5.55 1.64
N PHE A 106 8.19 5.54 0.33
CA PHE A 106 7.15 5.16 -0.61
C PHE A 106 7.30 3.68 -0.90
N VAL A 107 6.23 2.92 -0.89
CA VAL A 107 6.24 1.49 -1.19
C VAL A 107 5.29 1.22 -2.33
N CYS A 108 5.76 0.52 -3.35
CA CYS A 108 4.98 0.17 -4.54
C CYS A 108 4.96 -1.34 -4.68
N TYR A 109 3.78 -1.93 -4.81
CA TYR A 109 3.62 -3.32 -5.19
C TYR A 109 3.56 -3.43 -6.72
N VAL A 110 4.42 -4.28 -7.27
CA VAL A 110 4.62 -4.49 -8.70
C VAL A 110 4.12 -5.87 -9.08
N MET A 111 3.02 -5.92 -9.83
CA MET A 111 2.54 -7.14 -10.46
C MET A 111 3.30 -7.45 -11.75
N ALA A 112 3.17 -8.68 -12.23
CA ALA A 112 3.79 -9.09 -13.49
C ALA A 112 3.22 -8.27 -14.68
N GLY A 113 4.08 -7.74 -15.56
CA GLY A 113 3.67 -6.98 -16.75
C GLY A 113 3.49 -5.47 -16.53
N GLU A 114 3.84 -4.95 -15.35
CA GLU A 114 3.64 -3.53 -14.99
C GLU A 114 4.90 -2.66 -15.23
N GLU A 115 5.88 -3.17 -15.96
CA GLU A 115 7.20 -2.55 -16.12
C GLU A 115 7.12 -1.20 -16.85
N THR A 116 6.13 -1.03 -17.73
CA THR A 116 5.84 0.22 -18.44
C THR A 116 5.24 1.28 -17.52
N ILE A 117 4.31 0.89 -16.64
CA ILE A 117 3.68 1.80 -15.66
C ILE A 117 4.73 2.35 -14.70
N ILE A 118 5.64 1.49 -14.25
CA ILE A 118 6.74 1.88 -13.36
C ILE A 118 7.65 2.89 -14.05
N ARG A 119 7.99 2.68 -15.32
CA ARG A 119 8.82 3.62 -16.10
C ARG A 119 8.19 5.02 -16.13
N ASP A 120 6.88 5.12 -16.34
CA ASP A 120 6.19 6.40 -16.43
C ASP A 120 6.11 7.12 -15.08
N VAL A 121 5.83 6.40 -13.98
CA VAL A 121 5.79 6.97 -12.62
C VAL A 121 7.14 7.58 -12.25
N ILE A 122 8.22 6.85 -12.45
CA ILE A 122 9.53 7.34 -12.02
C ILE A 122 10.03 8.49 -12.96
N ASN A 123 9.54 8.59 -14.20
CA ASN A 123 9.80 9.74 -15.08
C ASN A 123 9.16 11.06 -14.59
N THR A 124 8.21 11.02 -13.64
CA THR A 124 7.45 12.21 -13.16
C THR A 124 8.02 12.89 -11.91
N ALA A 125 9.32 12.69 -11.63
CA ALA A 125 10.07 13.12 -10.44
C ALA A 125 9.91 12.16 -9.23
N PRO A 126 10.99 11.51 -8.77
CA PRO A 126 10.90 10.53 -7.69
C PRO A 126 10.97 11.19 -6.30
N PRO A 127 10.24 10.65 -5.32
CA PRO A 127 10.60 10.83 -3.92
C PRO A 127 11.93 10.13 -3.61
N GLU A 128 12.68 10.66 -2.63
CA GLU A 128 14.05 10.21 -2.30
C GLU A 128 14.18 8.72 -1.94
N ASN A 129 13.08 8.05 -1.56
CA ASN A 129 13.09 6.64 -1.15
C ASN A 129 11.82 5.89 -1.61
N ILE A 130 11.92 5.09 -2.68
CA ILE A 130 10.89 4.13 -3.11
C ILE A 130 11.38 2.70 -2.88
N ILE A 131 10.54 1.89 -2.23
CA ILE A 131 10.71 0.45 -2.03
C ILE A 131 9.77 -0.27 -2.99
N PHE A 132 10.32 -1.10 -3.87
CA PHE A 132 9.51 -1.95 -4.76
C PHE A 132 9.33 -3.33 -4.13
N ILE A 133 8.08 -3.78 -4.03
CA ILE A 133 7.69 -5.15 -3.69
C ILE A 133 7.32 -5.84 -4.97
N LEU A 134 8.00 -6.95 -5.28
CA LEU A 134 7.81 -7.69 -6.52
C LEU A 134 6.95 -8.92 -6.27
N GLU A 135 5.89 -9.08 -7.07
CA GLU A 135 5.14 -10.34 -7.10
C GLU A 135 6.00 -11.50 -7.64
N LYS A 136 6.79 -11.21 -8.66
CA LYS A 136 7.69 -12.16 -9.33
C LYS A 136 9.13 -11.70 -9.17
N PRO A 137 9.95 -12.35 -8.33
CA PRO A 137 11.34 -11.95 -8.08
C PRO A 137 12.19 -11.80 -9.35
N GLU A 138 11.88 -12.55 -10.41
CA GLU A 138 12.53 -12.46 -11.72
C GLU A 138 12.35 -11.11 -12.42
N THR A 139 11.33 -10.32 -12.05
CA THR A 139 11.15 -8.94 -12.55
C THR A 139 12.17 -7.94 -11.96
N LYS A 140 13.00 -8.38 -10.99
CA LYS A 140 14.03 -7.57 -10.34
C LYS A 140 15.08 -7.06 -11.33
N GLU A 141 15.46 -7.85 -12.32
CA GLU A 141 16.41 -7.43 -13.36
C GLU A 141 15.83 -6.32 -14.24
N ILE A 142 14.53 -6.40 -14.55
CA ILE A 142 13.82 -5.38 -15.31
C ILE A 142 13.74 -4.09 -14.50
N LEU A 143 13.42 -4.18 -13.20
CA LEU A 143 13.43 -3.02 -12.30
C LEU A 143 14.82 -2.39 -12.16
N GLN A 144 15.88 -3.19 -12.07
CA GLN A 144 17.24 -2.67 -12.06
C GLN A 144 17.56 -1.94 -13.36
N SER A 145 17.14 -2.47 -14.51
CA SER A 145 17.30 -1.80 -15.81
C SER A 145 16.56 -0.46 -15.87
N VAL A 146 15.31 -0.41 -15.38
CA VAL A 146 14.52 0.83 -15.30
C VAL A 146 15.18 1.84 -14.36
N ASN A 147 15.58 1.40 -13.16
CA ASN A 147 16.20 2.26 -12.13
C ASN A 147 17.57 2.81 -12.59
N CYS A 148 18.38 2.01 -13.27
CA CYS A 148 19.63 2.45 -13.88
C CYS A 148 19.40 3.52 -14.95
N LYS A 149 18.45 3.31 -15.87
CA LYS A 149 18.08 4.31 -16.89
C LYS A 149 17.56 5.60 -16.27
N LEU A 150 16.94 5.50 -15.10
CA LEU A 150 16.35 6.63 -14.43
C LEU A 150 17.35 7.47 -13.64
N LYS A 151 18.32 6.83 -12.98
CA LYS A 151 19.50 7.54 -12.46
C LYS A 151 20.21 8.31 -13.57
N THR A 152 20.37 7.71 -14.75
CA THR A 152 20.96 8.39 -15.91
C THR A 152 20.13 9.61 -16.32
N PHE A 153 18.79 9.52 -16.31
CA PHE A 153 17.90 10.62 -16.67
C PHE A 153 17.90 11.75 -15.63
N LEU A 154 17.84 11.42 -14.34
CA LEU A 154 17.89 12.41 -13.25
C LEU A 154 19.24 13.13 -13.21
N ASN A 155 20.34 12.40 -13.38
CA ASN A 155 21.68 12.98 -13.45
C ASN A 155 21.84 13.92 -14.65
N ALA A 156 21.19 13.59 -15.78
CA ALA A 156 21.16 14.47 -16.96
C ALA A 156 20.34 15.75 -16.75
N GLN A 157 19.32 15.74 -15.88
CA GLN A 157 18.55 16.94 -15.52
C GLN A 157 19.22 17.80 -14.45
N SER A 158 19.99 17.21 -13.53
CA SER A 158 20.73 17.94 -12.49
C SER A 158 22.05 18.55 -12.96
N GLY A 159 22.42 18.37 -14.25
CA GLY A 159 23.62 18.96 -14.82
C GLY A 159 24.93 18.37 -14.29
N GLU A 160 24.88 17.24 -13.58
CA GLU A 160 26.09 16.53 -13.19
C GLU A 160 26.66 15.80 -14.40
N LYS A 161 27.89 16.19 -14.79
CA LYS A 161 28.65 15.49 -15.83
C LYS A 161 28.98 14.07 -15.35
N VAL A 162 28.57 13.08 -16.13
CA VAL A 162 29.02 11.68 -16.05
C VAL A 162 30.53 11.61 -16.22
#